data_AF-A4EH89-F1
#
_entry.id   AF-A4EH89-F1
#
_cell.length_a   1.000
_cell.length_b   1.000
_cell.length_c   1.000
_cell.angle_alpha   90.00
_cell.angle_beta   90.00
_cell.angle_gamma   90.00
#
_symmetry.space_group_name_H-M   'P 1'
#
loop_
_entity.id
_entity.type
_entity.pdbx_description
1 polymer ?
#
loop_
_entity_poly.entity_id
_entity_poly.type
_entity_poly.pdbx_seq_one_letter_code
_entity_poly.pdbx_strand_id
1 'polypeptide(L)' 'MMKTATQSMDPHEAAQAFFGQDDASFAEMLTQLTANDPRLTAVFQRTRQRFLDKQND' A
#
# COMPACT_ATOMS: atom_id res chain seq x y z
N MET A 1 26.08 19.07 -4.71
CA MET A 1 25.90 17.63 -5.05
C MET A 1 24.69 17.13 -4.27
N MET A 2 23.57 16.84 -4.93
CA MET A 2 22.42 16.22 -4.26
C MET A 2 22.65 14.71 -4.24
N LYS A 3 23.03 14.16 -3.08
CA LYS A 3 22.97 12.73 -2.82
C LYS A 3 21.54 12.45 -2.37
N THR A 4 20.67 12.11 -3.31
CA THR A 4 19.34 11.59 -2.98
C THR A 4 19.59 10.25 -2.31
N ALA A 5 19.58 10.23 -0.98
CA ALA A 5 19.57 8.99 -0.24
C ALA A 5 18.30 8.26 -0.65
N THR A 6 18.43 7.17 -1.40
CA THR A 6 17.42 6.12 -1.44
C THR A 6 17.36 5.58 -0.03
N GLN A 7 16.61 6.26 0.84
CA GLN A 7 16.31 5.79 2.18
C GLN A 7 15.62 4.45 1.97
N SER A 8 16.30 3.37 2.36
CA SER A 8 15.74 2.03 2.32
C SER A 8 14.55 2.04 3.27
N MET A 9 13.36 2.22 2.72
CA MET A 9 12.13 2.22 3.49
C MET A 9 11.98 0.81 4.07
N ASP A 10 11.81 0.72 5.38
CA ASP A 10 11.58 -0.57 6.02
C ASP A 10 10.27 -1.17 5.46
N PRO A 11 10.17 -2.50 5.26
CA PRO A 11 8.94 -3.12 4.78
C PRO A 11 7.69 -2.74 5.60
N HIS A 12 7.85 -2.44 6.89
CA HIS A 12 6.78 -1.94 7.72
C HIS A 12 6.34 -0.52 7.35
N GLU A 13 7.29 0.39 7.14
CA GLU A 13 7.02 1.75 6.67
C GLU A 13 6.36 1.74 5.29
N ALA A 14 6.83 0.89 4.38
CA ALA A 14 6.25 0.76 3.05
C ALA A 14 4.79 0.24 3.10
N ALA A 15 4.54 -0.76 3.95
CA ALA A 15 3.18 -1.26 4.18
C ALA A 15 2.28 -0.17 4.79
N GLN A 16 2.80 0.64 5.71
CA GLN A 16 2.04 1.73 6.31
C GLN A 16 1.73 2.86 5.34
N ALA A 17 2.71 3.27 4.53
CA ALA A 17 2.52 4.28 3.50
C ALA A 17 1.49 3.83 2.43
N PHE A 18 1.46 2.53 2.11
CA PHE A 18 0.56 2.00 1.08
C PHE A 18 -0.83 1.60 1.61
N PHE A 19 -0.93 0.94 2.75
CA PHE A 19 -2.22 0.44 3.26
C PHE A 19 -2.90 1.40 4.25
N GLY A 20 -2.14 2.31 4.87
CA GLY A 20 -2.63 3.30 5.83
C GLY A 20 -3.16 4.60 5.22
N GLN A 21 -3.07 4.77 3.90
CA GLN A 21 -3.70 5.89 3.19
C GLN A 21 -5.23 5.81 3.25
N ASP A 22 -5.90 6.92 2.93
CA ASP A 22 -7.36 6.97 2.85
C ASP A 22 -7.93 6.10 1.72
N ASP A 23 -9.23 5.83 1.78
CA ASP A 23 -9.90 4.91 0.86
C ASP A 23 -9.84 5.36 -0.60
N ALA A 24 -9.92 6.67 -0.86
CA ALA A 24 -9.92 7.19 -2.23
C ALA A 24 -8.52 7.06 -2.85
N SER A 25 -7.48 7.49 -2.13
CA SER A 25 -6.09 7.35 -2.56
C SER A 25 -5.70 5.88 -2.77
N PHE A 26 -6.14 4.99 -1.87
CA PHE A 26 -5.90 3.55 -2.01
C PHE A 26 -6.58 2.98 -3.25
N ALA A 27 -7.84 3.33 -3.50
CA ALA A 27 -8.58 2.83 -4.66
C ALA A 27 -7.94 3.30 -5.98
N GLU A 28 -7.48 4.54 -6.05
CA GLU A 28 -6.81 5.08 -7.23
C GLU A 28 -5.49 4.34 -7.50
N MET A 29 -4.62 4.23 -6.49
CA MET A 29 -3.36 3.49 -6.62
C MET A 29 -3.59 2.02 -6.95
N LEU A 30 -4.56 1.38 -6.31
CA LEU A 30 -4.88 -0.02 -6.55
C LEU A 30 -5.31 -0.25 -8.00
N THR A 31 -6.12 0.65 -8.54
CA THR A 31 -6.58 0.58 -9.94
C THR A 31 -5.40 0.67 -10.90
N GLN A 32 -4.45 1.57 -10.65
CA GLN A 32 -3.24 1.69 -11.48
C GLN A 32 -2.33 0.46 -11.35
N LEU A 33 -2.14 -0.06 -10.14
CA LEU A 33 -1.22 -1.16 -9.85
C LEU A 33 -1.72 -2.50 -10.40
N THR A 34 -3.04 -2.68 -10.44
CA THR A 34 -3.71 -3.92 -10.86
C THR A 34 -4.25 -3.85 -12.28
N ALA A 35 -3.99 -2.76 -13.01
CA ALA A 35 -4.44 -2.57 -14.39
C ALA A 35 -4.07 -3.75 -15.30
N ASN A 36 -2.92 -4.38 -15.06
CA ASN A 36 -2.43 -5.53 -15.83
C ASN A 36 -2.95 -6.89 -15.32
N ASP A 37 -3.37 -6.98 -14.06
CA ASP A 37 -3.95 -8.20 -13.47
C ASP A 37 -4.99 -7.85 -12.39
N PRO A 38 -6.28 -7.79 -12.77
CA PRO A 38 -7.37 -7.46 -11.85
C PRO A 38 -7.56 -8.46 -10.71
N ARG A 39 -6.99 -9.67 -10.80
CA ARG A 39 -7.09 -10.67 -9.72
C ARG A 39 -6.31 -10.23 -8.49
N LEU A 40 -5.28 -9.40 -8.68
CA LEU A 40 -4.47 -8.85 -7.59
C LEU A 40 -5.26 -7.86 -6.74
N THR A 41 -6.32 -7.23 -7.29
CA THR A 41 -7.20 -6.30 -6.56
C THR A 41 -7.74 -6.91 -5.27
N ALA A 42 -8.27 -8.14 -5.35
CA ALA A 42 -8.79 -8.85 -4.19
C ALA A 42 -7.71 -9.16 -3.14
N VAL A 43 -6.47 -9.43 -3.59
CA VAL A 43 -5.34 -9.72 -2.71
C VAL A 43 -4.95 -8.46 -1.93
N PHE A 44 -4.80 -7.33 -2.61
CA PHE A 44 -4.46 -6.05 -1.97
C PHE A 44 -5.56 -5.56 -1.04
N GLN A 45 -6.83 -5.68 -1.43
CA GLN A 45 -7.96 -5.33 -0.56
C GLN A 45 -7.98 -6.18 0.72
N ARG A 46 -7.81 -7.50 0.60
CA ARG A 46 -7.74 -8.39 1.76
C ARG A 46 -6.54 -8.09 2.66
N THR A 47 -5.41 -7.74 2.05
CA THR A 47 -4.19 -7.36 2.78
C THR A 47 -4.39 -6.05 3.54
N ARG A 48 -5.03 -5.05 2.91
CA ARG A 48 -5.38 -3.78 3.57
C ARG A 48 -6.31 -3.99 4.75
N GLN A 49 -7.36 -4.80 4.57
CA GLN A 49 -8.28 -5.12 5.67
C GLN A 49 -7.52 -5.69 6.87
N ARG A 50 -6.68 -6.69 6.65
CA ARG A 50 -5.85 -7.30 7.71
C ARG A 50 -4.88 -6.30 8.36
N PHE A 51 -4.36 -5.36 7.59
CA PHE A 51 -3.48 -4.31 8.11
C PHE A 51 -4.24 -3.36 9.02
N LEU A 52 -5.45 -2.93 8.63
CA LEU A 52 -6.31 -2.06 9.43
C LEU A 52 -6.84 -2.78 10.69
N ASP A 53 -7.25 -4.04 10.57
CA ASP A 53 -7.72 -4.84 11.71
C ASP A 53 -6.63 -4.92 12.80
N LYS A 54 -5.37 -5.12 12.40
CA LYS A 54 -4.21 -5.14 13.31
C LYS A 54 -3.87 -3.79 13.95
N GLN A 55 -4.35 -2.66 13.42
CA GLN A 55 -4.16 -1.35 14.03
C GLN A 55 -5.24 -1.03 15.08
N ASN A 56 -6.36 -1.74 15.04
CA ASN A 56 -7.50 -1.55 15.94
C ASN A 56 -7.51 -2.53 17.13
N ASP A 57 -6.55 -3.46 17.18
CA ASP A 57 -6.26 -4.39 18.29
C ASP A 57 -5.23 -3.80 19.25
#